data_AF-A0A7Y2D553-F1
#
_entry.id   AF-A0A7Y2D553-F1
#
_cell.length_a   1.000
_cell.length_b   1.000
_cell.length_c   1.000
_cell.angle_alpha   90.00
_cell.angle_beta   90.00
_cell.angle_gamma   90.00
#
_symmetry.space_group_name_H-M   'P 1'
#
loop_
_entity.id
_entity.type
_entity.pdbx_description
1 polymer ?
#
loop_
_entity_poly.entity_id
_entity_poly.type
_entity_poly.pdbx_seq_one_letter_code
_entity_poly.pdbx_strand_id
1 'polypeptide(L)' 'MRKALGIVSNKYKDPQICESCGAEFGCGVSLTGCWCMKVKLTDEQRADLKSKYKKCLCPECLEKVAADNRI' A
#
# COMPACT_ATOMS: atom_id res chain seq x y z
N MET A 1 31.32 24.67 -11.28
CA MET A 1 30.03 24.87 -10.56
C MET A 1 28.90 24.24 -11.37
N ARG A 2 28.34 23.10 -10.95
CA ARG A 2 27.16 22.49 -11.58
C ARG A 2 26.18 22.08 -10.48
N LYS A 3 25.02 22.72 -10.46
CA LYS A 3 23.97 22.61 -9.44
C LYS A 3 23.37 21.21 -9.46
N ALA A 4 23.62 20.42 -8.42
CA ALA A 4 22.85 19.23 -8.10
C ALA A 4 21.55 19.66 -7.38
N LEU A 5 20.57 20.12 -8.16
CA LEU A 5 19.19 20.32 -7.71
C LEU A 5 18.32 19.34 -8.49
N GLY A 6 17.76 18.32 -7.82
CA GLY A 6 16.73 17.50 -8.48
C GLY A 6 16.53 16.05 -8.02
N ILE A 7 17.00 15.63 -6.84
CA ILE A 7 16.65 14.28 -6.31
C ILE A 7 15.77 14.42 -5.08
N VAL A 8 14.57 14.96 -5.27
CA VAL A 8 13.44 14.70 -4.36
C VAL A 8 12.39 13.97 -5.18
N SER A 9 12.67 12.69 -5.47
CA SER A 9 11.70 11.79 -6.08
C SER A 9 10.55 11.61 -5.11
N ASN A 10 9.54 12.49 -5.22
CA ASN A 10 8.31 12.46 -4.47
C ASN A 10 7.37 11.37 -5.01
N LYS A 11 7.91 10.15 -5.18
CA LYS A 11 7.25 8.94 -5.71
C LYS A 11 6.01 8.51 -4.90
N TYR A 12 5.80 9.15 -3.74
CA TYR A 12 4.74 8.88 -2.79
C TYR A 12 3.47 9.73 -3.00
N LYS A 13 3.50 10.75 -3.88
CA LYS A 13 2.29 11.52 -4.24
C LYS A 13 1.55 10.99 -5.45
N ASP A 14 2.20 10.19 -6.30
CA ASP A 14 1.54 9.65 -7.49
C ASP A 14 0.48 8.61 -7.08
N PRO A 15 -0.74 8.69 -7.63
CA PRO A 15 -1.76 7.68 -7.42
C PRO A 15 -1.23 6.31 -7.86
N GLN A 16 -1.45 5.31 -7.02
CA GLN A 16 -1.08 3.91 -7.27
C GLN A 16 -2.32 3.14 -7.72
N ILE A 17 -2.11 2.10 -8.54
CA ILE A 17 -3.17 1.18 -8.96
C ILE A 17 -3.17 -0.04 -8.07
N CYS A 18 -4.33 -0.38 -7.50
CA CYS A 18 -4.50 -1.57 -6.69
C CYS A 18 -4.38 -2.82 -7.58
N GLU A 19 -3.49 -3.75 -7.23
CA GLU A 19 -3.35 -4.99 -7.99
C GLU A 19 -4.54 -5.94 -7.84
N SER A 20 -5.29 -5.82 -6.74
CA SER A 20 -6.46 -6.68 -6.47
C SER A 20 -7.71 -6.21 -7.20
N CYS A 21 -8.01 -4.90 -7.19
CA CYS A 21 -9.26 -4.36 -7.76
C CYS A 21 -9.06 -3.39 -8.95
N GLY A 22 -7.83 -2.98 -9.25
CA GLY A 22 -7.54 -2.01 -10.32
C GLY A 22 -7.89 -0.56 -9.99
N ALA A 23 -8.37 -0.25 -8.78
CA ALA A 23 -8.71 1.12 -8.39
C ALA A 23 -7.46 1.99 -8.19
N GLU A 24 -7.57 3.26 -8.58
CA GLU A 24 -6.60 4.31 -8.27
C GLU A 24 -6.73 4.72 -6.80
N PHE A 25 -5.61 4.73 -6.07
CA PHE A 25 -5.57 5.15 -4.67
C PHE A 25 -4.27 5.88 -4.32
N GLY A 26 -4.31 6.75 -3.32
CA GLY A 26 -3.12 7.45 -2.83
C GLY A 26 -2.26 6.57 -1.93
N CYS A 27 -0.93 6.61 -2.12
CA CYS A 27 -0.02 5.99 -1.16
C CYS A 27 -0.19 6.66 0.21
N GLY A 28 -0.57 5.87 1.22
CA GLY A 28 -0.81 6.37 2.56
C GLY A 28 0.43 6.75 3.35
N VAL A 29 1.63 6.57 2.78
CA VAL A 29 2.88 6.81 3.51
C VAL A 29 3.04 8.30 3.79
N SER A 30 3.02 8.62 5.07
CA SER A 30 3.19 9.97 5.58
C SER A 30 4.24 9.97 6.69
N LEU A 31 4.64 11.16 7.12
CA LEU A 31 5.56 11.33 8.25
C LEU A 31 5.04 10.66 9.54
N THR A 32 3.74 10.47 9.66
CA THR A 32 3.07 9.87 10.82
C THR A 32 2.72 8.38 10.62
N GLY A 33 3.12 7.77 9.50
CA GLY A 33 2.89 6.35 9.18
C GLY A 33 2.02 6.14 7.94
N CYS A 34 1.60 4.89 7.72
CA CYS A 34 0.71 4.48 6.61
C CYS A 34 -0.60 3.92 7.16
N TRP A 35 -1.74 4.30 6.56
CA TRP A 35 -3.02 3.65 6.87
C TRP A 35 -2.96 2.14 6.63
N CYS A 36 -2.14 1.67 5.69
CA CYS A 36 -1.93 0.25 5.39
C CYS A 36 -1.39 -0.55 6.57
N MET A 37 -0.63 0.09 7.46
CA MET A 37 -0.12 -0.53 8.68
C MET A 37 -1.13 -0.52 9.83
N LYS A 38 -2.19 0.30 9.73
CA LYS A 38 -3.27 0.36 10.73
C LYS A 38 -4.28 -0.78 10.53
N VAL A 39 -4.34 -1.37 9.34
CA VAL A 39 -5.18 -2.53 9.05
C VAL A 39 -4.64 -3.73 9.83
N LYS A 40 -5.48 -4.30 10.70
CA LYS A 40 -5.14 -5.50 11.47
C LYS A 40 -5.26 -6.72 10.56
N LEU A 41 -4.12 -7.21 10.08
CA LEU A 41 -3.99 -8.44 9.33
C LEU A 41 -3.22 -9.46 10.16
N THR A 42 -3.63 -10.73 10.13
CA THR A 42 -2.85 -11.83 10.68
C THR A 42 -1.57 -12.05 9.87
N ASP A 43 -0.58 -12.72 10.46
CA ASP A 43 0.65 -13.07 9.74
C ASP A 43 0.37 -13.97 8.53
N GLU A 44 -0.63 -14.86 8.61
CA GLU A 44 -1.08 -15.70 7.50
C GLU A 44 -1.67 -14.87 6.36
N GLN A 45 -2.58 -13.93 6.68
CA GLN A 45 -3.15 -13.01 5.68
C GLN A 45 -2.05 -12.18 5.03
N ARG A 46 -1.09 -11.67 5.81
CA ARG A 46 0.03 -10.89 5.27
C ARG A 46 0.94 -11.72 4.38
N ALA A 47 1.21 -12.98 4.74
CA ALA A 47 2.00 -13.89 3.93
C ALA A 47 1.28 -14.24 2.62
N ASP A 48 -0.02 -14.51 2.67
CA ASP A 48 -0.85 -14.77 1.50
C ASP A 48 -0.86 -13.56 0.54
N LEU A 49 -1.07 -12.36 1.08
CA LEU A 49 -1.02 -11.12 0.30
C LEU A 49 0.34 -10.91 -0.36
N LYS A 50 1.44 -11.15 0.38
CA LYS A 50 2.80 -11.00 -0.14
C LYS A 50 3.14 -12.06 -1.20
N SER A 51 2.51 -13.23 -1.14
CA SER A 51 2.66 -14.29 -2.13
C SER A 51 1.86 -14.00 -3.41
N LYS A 52 0.61 -13.51 -3.25
CA LYS A 52 -0.33 -13.26 -4.35
C LYS A 52 -0.09 -11.94 -5.08
N TYR A 53 0.29 -10.89 -4.35
CA TYR A 53 0.40 -9.53 -4.87
C TYR A 53 1.83 -9.02 -4.74
N LYS A 54 2.34 -8.43 -5.82
CA LYS A 54 3.70 -7.84 -5.89
C LYS A 54 3.68 -6.31 -5.79
N LYS A 55 2.51 -5.70 -6.00
CA LYS A 55 2.27 -4.25 -5.95
C LYS A 55 1.38 -3.90 -4.75
N CYS A 56 1.17 -2.59 -4.58
CA CYS A 56 0.38 -2.06 -3.47
C CYS A 56 -1.11 -2.37 -3.63
N LEU A 57 -1.79 -2.57 -2.50
CA LEU A 57 -3.23 -2.76 -2.42
C LEU A 57 -3.87 -1.53 -1.78
N CYS A 58 -5.10 -1.21 -2.21
CA CYS A 58 -5.89 -0.11 -1.65
C CYS A 58 -6.45 -0.47 -0.26
N PRO A 59 -6.90 0.53 0.54
CA PRO A 59 -7.42 0.29 1.88
C PRO A 59 -8.63 -0.64 1.86
N GLU A 60 -9.55 -0.44 0.91
CA GLU A 60 -10.75 -1.26 0.81
C GLU A 60 -10.44 -2.75 0.56
N CYS A 61 -9.44 -3.05 -0.27
CA CYS A 61 -9.02 -4.44 -0.49
C CYS A 61 -8.36 -5.04 0.75
N LEU A 62 -7.53 -4.27 1.46
CA LEU A 62 -6.88 -4.72 2.69
C LEU A 62 -7.91 -4.93 3.81
N GLU A 63 -8.90 -4.06 3.93
CA GLU A 63 -10.01 -4.19 4.88
C GLU A 63 -10.90 -5.39 4.56
N LYS A 64 -11.16 -5.67 3.27
CA LYS A 64 -11.87 -6.89 2.86
C LYS A 64 -11.13 -8.15 3.29
N VAL A 65 -9.81 -8.18 3.13
CA VAL A 65 -8.98 -9.32 3.56
C VAL A 65 -8.98 -9.44 5.09
N ALA A 66 -8.87 -8.32 5.81
CA ALA A 66 -8.97 -8.30 7.27
C ALA A 66 -10.35 -8.77 7.77
N ALA A 67 -11.41 -8.40 7.06
CA ALA A 67 -12.79 -8.82 7.35
C ALA A 67 -13.08 -10.27 6.92
N ASP A 68 -12.40 -10.79 5.90
CA ASP A 68 -12.44 -12.19 5.46
C ASP A 68 -11.65 -13.11 6.41
N ASN A 69 -11.75 -12.84 7.71
CA ASN A 69 -11.31 -13.74 8.77
C ASN A 69 -12.35 -14.87 8.94
N ARG A 70 -12.58 -15.63 7.87
CA ARG A 70 -13.35 -16.87 7.90
C ARG A 70 -12.52 -17.94 8.60
N ILE A 71 -12.49 -17.86 9.93
CA ILE A 71 -12.27 -18.99 10.83
C ILE A 71 -13.64 -19.59 11.13
#